data_AF-A0A534GR51-F1
#
_entry.id   AF-A0A534GR51-F1
#
_cell.length_a   1.000
_cell.length_b   1.000
_cell.length_c   1.000
_cell.angle_alpha   90.00
_cell.angle_beta   90.00
_cell.angle_gamma   90.00
#
_symmetry.space_group_name_H-M   'P 1'
#
loop_
_entity.id
_entity.type
_entity.pdbx_description
1 polymer ?
#
loop_
_entity_poly.entity_id
_entity_poly.type
_entity_poly.pdbx_seq_one_letter_code
_entity_poly.pdbx_strand_id
1 'polypeptide(L)'
;MHPGSDAHKTLFCRTLLDTFDPYRPAVIDWPQLDSVARERLASLPIWDIAVQTEGRARLNVASFAAVTSDPLLREAIELNAFEEGRHKDVLSHLVAAYRIALAPEPEYLAPRDPEWAFVKTGYSECIDSFFGRSGFFPEALVESFEPVIHEEARHILFFVNWAAWHRRNMPLWRRPWFELKVLCVWLCLIWERVSIARDVGNGVQDSNFTVTGAKSVGDDLDVAALLGLCLAENDRRMSAYDRRLLRPRAVPALARLARRFMRPKA
;
A
#
# COMPACT_ATOMS: atom_id res chain seq x y z
N MET A 1 -0.33 -18.98 20.48
CA MET A 1 0.68 -17.94 20.17
C MET A 1 0.11 -16.59 20.59
N HIS A 2 0.88 -15.77 21.31
CA HIS A 2 0.41 -14.48 21.82
C HIS A 2 1.08 -13.31 21.07
N PRO A 3 0.33 -12.24 20.71
CA PRO A 3 0.93 -11.03 20.15
C PRO A 3 2.01 -10.47 21.06
N GLY A 4 3.19 -10.23 20.49
CA GLY A 4 4.37 -9.75 21.21
C GLY A 4 5.38 -10.84 21.62
N SER A 5 5.03 -12.12 21.57
CA SER A 5 5.99 -13.19 21.85
C SER A 5 7.04 -13.36 20.73
N ASP A 6 8.18 -14.01 21.03
CA ASP A 6 9.18 -14.36 20.00
C ASP A 6 8.62 -15.34 18.96
N ALA A 7 7.71 -16.23 19.34
CA ALA A 7 7.00 -17.08 18.38
C ALA A 7 6.14 -16.26 17.40
N HIS A 8 5.53 -15.17 17.87
CA HIS A 8 4.81 -14.23 16.99
C HIS A 8 5.75 -13.49 16.06
N LYS A 9 6.86 -12.95 16.58
CA LYS A 9 7.93 -12.32 15.78
C LYS A 9 8.41 -13.24 14.67
N THR A 10 8.77 -14.46 15.06
CA THR A 10 9.26 -15.48 14.13
C THR A 10 8.22 -15.79 13.07
N LEU A 11 6.94 -15.96 13.44
CA LEU A 11 5.90 -16.29 12.48
C LEU A 11 5.73 -15.21 11.41
N PHE A 12 5.59 -13.93 11.77
CA PHE A 12 5.36 -12.89 10.76
C PHE A 12 6.61 -12.59 9.92
N CYS A 13 7.81 -12.68 10.50
CA CYS A 13 9.05 -12.52 9.75
C CYS A 13 9.24 -13.67 8.75
N ARG A 14 9.08 -14.93 9.22
CA ARG A 14 9.18 -16.11 8.36
C ARG A 14 8.10 -16.17 7.31
N THR A 15 6.89 -15.72 7.62
CA THR A 15 5.84 -15.61 6.61
C THR A 15 6.29 -14.71 5.46
N LEU A 16 6.88 -13.53 5.74
CA LEU A 16 7.37 -12.65 4.69
C LEU A 16 8.54 -13.27 3.92
N LEU A 17 9.54 -13.81 4.62
CA LEU A 17 10.77 -14.36 4.04
C LEU A 17 10.52 -15.64 3.23
N ASP A 18 9.75 -16.58 3.77
CA ASP A 18 9.56 -17.91 3.20
C ASP A 18 8.57 -17.91 2.02
N THR A 19 7.81 -16.81 1.84
CA THR A 19 6.88 -16.62 0.70
C THR A 19 7.40 -15.61 -0.32
N PHE A 20 8.71 -15.32 -0.28
CA PHE A 20 9.38 -14.51 -1.29
C PHE A 20 9.26 -15.13 -2.67
N ASP A 21 8.80 -14.35 -3.65
CA ASP A 21 8.77 -14.71 -5.07
C ASP A 21 9.86 -13.95 -5.83
N PRO A 22 10.89 -14.62 -6.38
CA PRO A 22 12.01 -14.00 -7.09
C PRO A 22 11.69 -13.62 -8.56
N TYR A 23 10.44 -13.26 -8.90
CA TYR A 23 10.12 -12.76 -10.23
C TYR A 23 10.89 -11.48 -10.58
N ARG A 24 11.12 -11.26 -11.88
CA ARG A 24 11.92 -10.13 -12.39
C ARG A 24 11.02 -9.13 -13.13
N PRO A 25 11.01 -7.84 -12.74
CA PRO A 25 10.20 -6.82 -13.44
C PRO A 25 10.50 -6.72 -14.94
N ALA A 26 11.76 -6.95 -15.34
CA ALA A 26 12.20 -6.82 -16.72
C ALA A 26 11.65 -7.89 -17.68
N VAL A 27 11.04 -8.96 -17.16
CA VAL A 27 10.49 -10.06 -17.98
C VAL A 27 8.96 -10.12 -17.96
N ILE A 28 8.29 -9.12 -17.38
CA ILE A 28 6.83 -9.01 -17.41
C ILE A 28 6.40 -8.81 -18.86
N ASP A 29 5.52 -9.68 -19.35
CA ASP A 29 4.93 -9.56 -20.69
C ASP A 29 3.77 -8.57 -20.65
N TRP A 30 4.04 -7.33 -21.03
CA TRP A 30 3.03 -6.27 -21.00
C TRP A 30 1.99 -6.51 -22.10
N PRO A 31 0.68 -6.62 -21.76
CA PRO A 31 -0.34 -6.90 -22.75
C PRO A 31 -0.44 -5.78 -23.77
N GLN A 32 -0.69 -6.15 -25.03
CA GLN A 32 -1.03 -5.18 -26.06
C GLN A 32 -2.39 -4.58 -25.76
N LEU A 33 -2.42 -3.26 -25.55
CA LEU A 33 -3.66 -2.51 -25.30
C LEU A 33 -4.17 -1.92 -26.61
N ASP A 34 -5.49 -1.92 -26.80
CA ASP A 34 -6.10 -1.14 -27.87
C ASP A 34 -5.85 0.37 -27.67
N SER A 35 -6.08 1.16 -28.71
CA SER A 35 -5.79 2.60 -28.68
C SER A 35 -6.54 3.35 -27.59
N VAL A 36 -7.79 2.95 -27.30
CA VAL A 36 -8.64 3.60 -26.30
C VAL A 36 -8.15 3.28 -24.89
N ALA A 37 -7.85 2.02 -24.60
CA ALA A 37 -7.29 1.58 -23.33
C ALA A 37 -5.91 2.20 -23.07
N ARG A 38 -5.05 2.27 -24.09
CA ARG A 38 -3.74 2.90 -23.99
C ARG A 38 -3.83 4.40 -23.72
N GLU A 39 -4.71 5.11 -24.42
CA GLU A 39 -4.91 6.55 -24.21
C GLU A 39 -5.46 6.84 -22.82
N ARG A 40 -6.43 6.05 -22.36
CA ARG A 40 -6.94 6.13 -20.97
C ARG A 40 -5.83 5.93 -19.95
N LEU A 41 -5.00 4.88 -20.12
CA LEU A 41 -3.88 4.59 -19.25
C LEU A 41 -2.88 5.76 -19.19
N ALA A 42 -2.49 6.27 -20.37
CA ALA A 42 -1.51 7.36 -20.49
C ALA A 42 -2.04 8.71 -19.95
N SER A 43 -3.35 8.94 -19.98
CA SER A 43 -3.98 10.17 -19.47
C SER A 43 -4.04 10.26 -17.94
N LEU A 44 -3.73 9.18 -17.21
CA LEU A 44 -3.81 9.19 -15.76
C LEU A 44 -2.69 10.08 -15.17
N PRO A 45 -3.03 11.14 -14.41
CA PRO A 45 -2.05 12.04 -13.81
C PRO A 45 -1.50 11.46 -12.49
N ILE A 46 -1.10 10.19 -12.50
CA ILE A 46 -0.70 9.45 -11.29
C ILE A 46 0.69 8.85 -11.40
N TRP A 47 1.23 8.68 -12.61
CA TRP A 47 2.39 7.81 -12.85
C TRP A 47 3.65 8.32 -12.16
N ASP A 48 3.89 9.63 -12.21
CA ASP A 48 5.00 10.27 -11.49
C ASP A 48 4.90 10.00 -9.99
N ILE A 49 3.72 10.23 -9.44
CA ILE A 49 3.47 10.12 -8.01
C ILE A 49 3.52 8.65 -7.57
N ALA A 50 3.06 7.71 -8.39
CA ALA A 50 3.14 6.28 -8.12
C ALA A 50 4.60 5.83 -8.04
N VAL A 51 5.40 6.09 -9.09
CA VAL A 51 6.83 5.74 -9.12
C VAL A 51 7.60 6.40 -7.97
N GLN A 52 7.30 7.67 -7.68
CA GLN A 52 7.95 8.39 -6.57
C GLN A 52 7.53 7.88 -5.20
N THR A 53 6.30 7.41 -5.06
CA THR A 53 5.79 6.82 -3.81
C THR A 53 6.52 5.52 -3.51
N GLU A 54 6.67 4.62 -4.49
CA GLU A 54 7.46 3.38 -4.33
C GLU A 54 8.93 3.68 -4.01
N GLY A 55 9.54 4.64 -4.72
CA GLY A 55 10.91 5.06 -4.45
C GLY A 55 11.12 5.56 -3.02
N ARG A 56 10.16 6.33 -2.50
CA ARG A 56 10.16 6.81 -1.12
C ARG A 56 9.83 5.71 -0.10
N ALA A 57 8.93 4.78 -0.43
CA ALA A 57 8.59 3.63 0.41
C ALA A 57 9.84 2.77 0.65
N ARG A 58 10.54 2.38 -0.42
CA ARG A 58 11.86 1.71 -0.34
C ARG A 58 12.80 2.40 0.63
N LEU A 59 13.00 3.72 0.48
CA LEU A 59 13.95 4.46 1.33
C LEU A 59 13.52 4.48 2.79
N ASN A 60 12.23 4.66 3.06
CA ASN A 60 11.67 4.68 4.41
C ASN A 60 11.87 3.33 5.11
N VAL A 61 11.54 2.24 4.42
CA VAL A 61 11.68 0.88 4.96
C VAL A 61 13.17 0.54 5.16
N ALA A 62 14.03 0.81 4.17
CA ALA A 62 15.47 0.58 4.28
C ALA A 62 16.10 1.37 5.44
N SER A 63 15.68 2.61 5.65
CA SER A 63 16.16 3.44 6.75
C SER A 63 15.78 2.86 8.12
N PHE A 64 14.60 2.24 8.22
CA PHE A 64 14.17 1.57 9.44
C PHE A 64 14.88 0.22 9.65
N ALA A 65 15.13 -0.56 8.59
CA ALA A 65 15.99 -1.74 8.66
C ALA A 65 17.37 -1.41 9.24
N ALA A 66 18.00 -0.33 8.78
CA ALA A 66 19.35 0.07 9.20
C ALA A 66 19.47 0.34 10.71
N VAL A 67 18.39 0.78 11.37
CA VAL A 67 18.35 1.02 12.82
C VAL A 67 17.75 -0.14 13.62
N THR A 68 17.30 -1.21 12.97
CA THR A 68 16.70 -2.38 13.61
C THR A 68 17.78 -3.32 14.14
N SER A 69 17.75 -3.59 15.46
CA SER A 69 18.77 -4.41 16.13
C SER A 69 18.50 -5.92 16.09
N ASP A 70 17.24 -6.34 16.05
CA ASP A 70 16.89 -7.76 16.00
C ASP A 70 17.18 -8.30 14.59
N PRO A 71 18.02 -9.35 14.44
CA PRO A 71 18.53 -9.76 13.13
C PRO A 71 17.45 -10.32 12.22
N LEU A 72 16.47 -11.08 12.77
CA LEU A 72 15.39 -11.65 11.97
C LEU A 72 14.43 -10.56 11.50
N LEU A 73 14.13 -9.59 12.37
CA LEU A 73 13.33 -8.43 11.98
C LEU A 73 14.02 -7.60 10.92
N ARG A 74 15.32 -7.32 11.09
CA ARG A 74 16.10 -6.57 10.12
C ARG A 74 16.09 -7.26 8.75
N GLU A 75 16.36 -8.57 8.69
CA GLU A 75 16.33 -9.35 7.45
C GLU A 75 14.95 -9.26 6.75
N ALA A 76 13.86 -9.39 7.51
CA ALA A 76 12.52 -9.25 6.97
C ALA A 76 12.21 -7.83 6.45
N ILE A 77 12.64 -6.78 7.17
CA ILE A 77 12.46 -5.38 6.75
C ILE A 77 13.34 -5.07 5.53
N GLU A 78 14.54 -5.63 5.44
CA GLU A 78 15.42 -5.50 4.27
C GLU A 78 14.80 -6.14 3.02
N LEU A 79 14.18 -7.32 3.16
CA LEU A 79 13.42 -7.93 2.07
C LEU A 79 12.24 -7.07 1.65
N ASN A 80 11.45 -6.55 2.62
CA ASN A 80 10.36 -5.63 2.31
C ASN A 80 10.88 -4.41 1.53
N ALA A 81 11.95 -3.76 1.98
CA ALA A 81 12.54 -2.62 1.27
C ALA A 81 13.02 -2.97 -0.15
N PHE A 82 13.54 -4.18 -0.35
CA PHE A 82 13.91 -4.68 -1.66
C PHE A 82 12.68 -4.82 -2.57
N GLU A 83 11.59 -5.39 -2.05
CA GLU A 83 10.31 -5.58 -2.73
C GLU A 83 9.66 -4.22 -3.10
N GLU A 84 9.65 -3.24 -2.20
CA GLU A 84 9.23 -1.85 -2.51
C GLU A 84 10.05 -1.24 -3.66
N GLY A 85 11.37 -1.48 -3.65
CA GLY A 85 12.23 -1.05 -4.75
C GLY A 85 11.89 -1.73 -6.07
N ARG A 86 11.45 -2.99 -6.01
CA ARG A 86 11.01 -3.76 -7.17
C ARG A 86 9.67 -3.26 -7.70
N HIS A 87 8.74 -2.84 -6.84
CA HIS A 87 7.46 -2.22 -7.26
C HIS A 87 7.72 -0.97 -8.12
N LYS A 88 8.67 -0.14 -7.69
CA LYS A 88 9.14 1.01 -8.49
C LYS A 88 9.59 0.57 -9.89
N ASP A 89 10.45 -0.45 -9.97
CA ASP A 89 10.98 -0.94 -11.25
C ASP A 89 9.85 -1.50 -12.15
N VAL A 90 8.86 -2.20 -11.58
CA VAL A 90 7.67 -2.66 -12.32
C VAL A 90 6.91 -1.47 -12.91
N LEU A 91 6.64 -0.43 -12.12
CA LEU A 91 5.95 0.77 -12.60
C LEU A 91 6.77 1.53 -13.65
N SER A 92 8.09 1.65 -13.46
CA SER A 92 9.00 2.26 -14.44
C SER A 92 8.99 1.52 -15.78
N HIS A 93 8.95 0.18 -15.76
CA HIS A 93 8.83 -0.61 -16.99
C HIS A 93 7.43 -0.49 -17.63
N LEU A 94 6.35 -0.42 -16.85
CA LEU A 94 5.01 -0.19 -17.37
C LEU A 94 4.94 1.11 -18.17
N VAL A 95 5.40 2.21 -17.57
CA VAL A 95 5.32 3.53 -18.22
C VAL A 95 6.19 3.58 -19.46
N ALA A 96 7.34 2.91 -19.46
CA ALA A 96 8.19 2.77 -20.63
C ALA A 96 7.51 1.95 -21.73
N ALA A 97 6.89 0.82 -21.40
CA ALA A 97 6.19 -0.06 -22.33
C ALA A 97 5.03 0.67 -23.05
N TYR A 98 4.29 1.50 -22.32
CA TYR A 98 3.16 2.26 -22.86
C TYR A 98 3.53 3.69 -23.30
N ARG A 99 4.81 4.07 -23.26
CA ARG A 99 5.35 5.38 -23.67
C ARG A 99 4.70 6.56 -22.92
N ILE A 100 4.48 6.37 -21.64
CA ILE A 100 3.98 7.38 -20.73
C ILE A 100 5.18 8.20 -20.25
N ALA A 101 5.14 9.51 -20.49
CA ALA A 101 6.22 10.41 -20.06
C ALA A 101 6.16 10.61 -18.54
N LEU A 102 7.31 10.48 -17.88
CA LEU A 102 7.46 10.82 -16.47
C LEU A 102 8.16 12.17 -16.31
N ALA A 103 7.74 12.93 -15.30
CA ALA A 103 8.51 14.01 -14.74
C ALA A 103 9.83 13.46 -14.13
N PRO A 104 10.90 14.27 -14.08
CA PRO A 104 12.13 13.88 -13.39
C PRO A 104 11.85 13.51 -11.94
N GLU A 105 12.43 12.40 -11.49
CA GLU A 105 12.33 11.99 -10.10
C GLU A 105 13.06 12.99 -9.19
N PRO A 106 12.46 13.37 -8.05
CA PRO A 106 13.15 14.18 -7.05
C PRO A 106 14.25 13.36 -6.37
N GLU A 107 15.17 14.06 -5.72
CA GLU A 107 16.13 13.40 -4.83
C GLU A 107 15.39 12.82 -3.61
N TYR A 108 15.55 11.51 -3.37
CA TYR A 108 15.01 10.86 -2.18
C TYR A 108 15.95 11.05 -0.99
N LEU A 109 15.57 11.93 -0.07
CA LEU A 109 16.31 12.20 1.15
C LEU A 109 15.94 11.20 2.25
N ALA A 110 16.96 10.70 2.95
CA ALA A 110 16.75 9.80 4.08
C ALA A 110 15.87 10.47 5.15
N PRO A 111 14.88 9.75 5.72
CA PRO A 111 14.01 10.31 6.74
C PRO A 111 14.79 10.61 8.02
N ARG A 112 14.49 11.74 8.63
CA ARG A 112 15.07 12.14 9.93
C ARG A 112 14.67 11.20 11.07
N ASP A 113 13.45 10.68 11.04
CA ASP A 113 12.94 9.67 11.98
C ASP A 113 12.54 8.42 11.18
N PRO A 114 13.40 7.39 11.14
CA PRO A 114 13.11 6.14 10.42
C PRO A 114 11.88 5.39 10.94
N GLU A 115 11.60 5.43 12.25
CA GLU A 115 10.43 4.76 12.83
C GLU A 115 9.15 5.48 12.42
N TRP A 116 9.15 6.82 12.43
CA TRP A 116 8.04 7.60 11.89
C TRP A 116 7.77 7.27 10.42
N ALA A 117 8.83 7.26 9.60
CA ALA A 117 8.71 7.02 8.17
C ALA A 117 8.18 5.61 7.86
N PHE A 118 8.68 4.59 8.57
CA PHE A 118 8.19 3.22 8.45
C PHE A 118 6.73 3.08 8.90
N VAL A 119 6.35 3.69 10.03
CA VAL A 119 4.96 3.67 10.51
C VAL A 119 4.02 4.37 9.54
N LYS A 120 4.42 5.52 8.97
CA LYS A 120 3.62 6.24 7.97
C LYS A 120 3.44 5.42 6.69
N THR A 121 4.51 4.80 6.21
CA THR A 121 4.54 3.97 5.00
C THR A 121 3.59 2.78 5.14
N GLY A 122 3.77 1.96 6.19
CA GLY A 122 2.92 0.77 6.38
C GLY A 122 1.44 1.07 6.67
N TYR A 123 1.10 2.19 7.33
CA TYR A 123 -0.31 2.59 7.44
C TYR A 123 -0.87 3.14 6.12
N SER A 124 -0.06 3.78 5.27
CA SER A 124 -0.50 4.19 3.93
C SER A 124 -0.80 2.97 3.07
N GLU A 125 0.11 1.99 3.00
CA GLU A 125 -0.11 0.74 2.27
C GLU A 125 -1.38 0.00 2.73
N CYS A 126 -1.65 -0.01 4.04
CA CYS A 126 -2.90 -0.58 4.56
C CYS A 126 -4.17 0.11 4.01
N ILE A 127 -4.09 1.43 3.74
CA ILE A 127 -5.20 2.18 3.13
C ILE A 127 -5.22 1.92 1.62
N ASP A 128 -4.07 2.01 0.97
CA ASP A 128 -3.95 1.98 -0.49
C ASP A 128 -4.26 0.56 -1.03
N SER A 129 -3.74 -0.49 -0.38
CA SER A 129 -4.08 -1.88 -0.70
C SER A 129 -5.57 -2.19 -0.49
N PHE A 130 -6.26 -1.54 0.43
CA PHE A 130 -7.71 -1.76 0.64
C PHE A 130 -8.53 -1.23 -0.53
N PHE A 131 -8.13 -0.09 -1.10
CA PHE A 131 -8.82 0.54 -2.23
C PHE A 131 -8.27 0.13 -3.61
N GLY A 132 -7.20 -0.65 -3.65
CA GLY A 132 -6.41 -1.07 -4.82
C GLY A 132 -7.11 -1.80 -5.98
N ARG A 133 -8.44 -1.86 -6.03
CA ARG A 133 -9.19 -2.40 -7.19
C ARG A 133 -10.29 -1.44 -7.60
N SER A 134 -9.97 -0.52 -8.51
CA SER A 134 -10.96 0.10 -9.39
C SER A 134 -11.06 -0.78 -10.64
N GLY A 135 -12.27 -1.03 -11.16
CA GLY A 135 -12.48 -1.68 -12.47
C GLY A 135 -12.03 -0.83 -13.66
N PHE A 136 -11.01 0.01 -13.45
CA PHE A 136 -10.52 1.02 -14.37
C PHE A 136 -9.46 0.46 -15.34
N PHE A 137 -8.63 -0.46 -14.85
CA PHE A 137 -7.56 -1.05 -15.64
C PHE A 137 -8.06 -2.30 -16.39
N PRO A 138 -7.59 -2.54 -17.63
CA PRO A 138 -7.86 -3.78 -18.35
C PRO A 138 -7.44 -5.00 -17.52
N GLU A 139 -8.24 -6.07 -17.54
CA GLU A 139 -8.00 -7.27 -16.72
C GLU A 139 -6.60 -7.87 -16.95
N ALA A 140 -6.18 -8.01 -18.20
CA ALA A 140 -4.84 -8.49 -18.54
C ALA A 140 -3.70 -7.63 -17.95
N LEU A 141 -3.93 -6.32 -17.82
CA LEU A 141 -2.95 -5.44 -17.16
C LEU A 141 -2.93 -5.68 -15.66
N VAL A 142 -4.10 -5.84 -15.03
CA VAL A 142 -4.21 -6.16 -13.59
C VAL A 142 -3.54 -7.49 -13.26
N GLU A 143 -3.74 -8.52 -14.11
CA GLU A 143 -3.09 -9.83 -13.95
C GLU A 143 -1.57 -9.74 -13.96
N SER A 144 -1.01 -8.83 -14.77
CA SER A 144 0.44 -8.59 -14.82
C SER A 144 1.00 -8.02 -13.51
N PHE A 145 0.15 -7.40 -12.67
CA PHE A 145 0.50 -6.89 -11.34
C PHE A 145 0.24 -7.87 -10.20
N GLU A 146 -0.29 -9.08 -10.47
CA GLU A 146 -0.62 -10.04 -9.42
C GLU A 146 0.58 -10.36 -8.49
N PRO A 147 1.83 -10.46 -8.97
CA PRO A 147 2.99 -10.62 -8.09
C PRO A 147 3.20 -9.43 -7.12
N VAL A 148 3.05 -8.19 -7.60
CA VAL A 148 3.10 -6.97 -6.77
C VAL A 148 1.97 -6.98 -5.74
N ILE A 149 0.75 -7.36 -6.14
CA ILE A 149 -0.39 -7.46 -5.22
C ILE A 149 -0.12 -8.48 -4.09
N HIS A 150 0.59 -9.57 -4.40
CA HIS A 150 1.01 -10.54 -3.38
C HIS A 150 2.10 -9.97 -2.45
N GLU A 151 3.08 -9.23 -2.96
CA GLU A 151 4.05 -8.49 -2.13
C GLU A 151 3.35 -7.53 -1.16
N GLU A 152 2.53 -6.64 -1.68
CA GLU A 152 1.77 -5.66 -0.92
C GLU A 152 0.95 -6.32 0.20
N ALA A 153 0.28 -7.44 -0.11
CA ALA A 153 -0.49 -8.18 0.88
C ALA A 153 0.40 -8.75 2.01
N ARG A 154 1.63 -9.15 1.72
CA ARG A 154 2.60 -9.61 2.73
C ARG A 154 3.18 -8.45 3.51
N HIS A 155 3.41 -7.30 2.89
CA HIS A 155 3.92 -6.09 3.53
C HIS A 155 2.96 -5.55 4.57
N ILE A 156 1.67 -5.39 4.21
CA ILE A 156 0.65 -4.96 5.17
C ILE A 156 0.46 -5.98 6.30
N LEU A 157 0.56 -7.29 5.98
CA LEU A 157 0.47 -8.34 6.98
C LEU A 157 1.67 -8.31 7.93
N PHE A 158 2.88 -8.14 7.41
CA PHE A 158 4.09 -7.95 8.20
C PHE A 158 3.94 -6.73 9.11
N PHE A 159 3.56 -5.58 8.55
CA PHE A 159 3.45 -4.31 9.26
C PHE A 159 2.45 -4.38 10.42
N VAL A 160 1.24 -4.91 10.22
CA VAL A 160 0.24 -4.97 11.31
C VAL A 160 0.69 -5.88 12.46
N ASN A 161 1.40 -6.97 12.14
CA ASN A 161 1.94 -7.89 13.15
C ASN A 161 3.18 -7.30 13.84
N TRP A 162 4.06 -6.62 13.09
CA TRP A 162 5.17 -5.84 13.64
C TRP A 162 4.64 -4.76 14.59
N ALA A 163 3.64 -3.96 14.20
CA ALA A 163 3.11 -2.88 15.01
C ALA A 163 2.50 -3.40 16.32
N ALA A 164 1.89 -4.58 16.32
CA ALA A 164 1.41 -5.23 17.53
C ALA A 164 2.55 -5.77 18.40
N TRP A 165 3.57 -6.37 17.78
CA TRP A 165 4.75 -6.87 18.48
C TRP A 165 5.56 -5.73 19.10
N HIS A 166 5.77 -4.64 18.36
CA HIS A 166 6.54 -3.46 18.76
C HIS A 166 5.90 -2.78 19.98
N ARG A 167 4.58 -2.54 19.96
CA ARG A 167 3.83 -2.03 21.13
C ARG A 167 4.02 -2.89 22.38
N ARG A 168 4.06 -4.22 22.22
CA ARG A 168 4.18 -5.16 23.34
C ARG A 168 5.61 -5.27 23.88
N ASN A 169 6.62 -5.11 23.03
CA ASN A 169 8.02 -5.24 23.41
C ASN A 169 8.71 -3.92 23.78
N MET A 170 8.07 -2.77 23.53
CA MET A 170 8.61 -1.50 23.98
C MET A 170 8.41 -1.27 25.49
N PRO A 171 9.33 -0.52 26.14
CA PRO A 171 9.17 -0.08 27.52
C PRO A 171 7.84 0.66 27.73
N LEU A 172 7.18 0.42 28.87
CA LEU A 172 5.86 0.99 29.16
C LEU A 172 5.82 2.52 29.06
N TRP A 173 6.90 3.20 29.44
CA TRP A 173 7.02 4.66 29.38
C TRP A 173 7.14 5.21 27.95
N ARG A 174 7.60 4.41 26.98
CA ARG A 174 7.65 4.79 25.56
C ARG A 174 6.30 4.66 24.87
N ARG A 175 5.40 3.83 25.40
CA ARG A 175 4.09 3.55 24.78
C ARG A 175 3.24 4.80 24.54
N PRO A 176 3.07 5.74 25.49
CA PRO A 176 2.29 6.95 25.23
C PRO A 176 2.83 7.77 24.06
N TRP A 177 4.16 7.88 23.95
CA TRP A 177 4.81 8.60 22.85
C TRP A 177 4.64 7.89 21.50
N PHE A 178 4.71 6.56 21.50
CA PHE A 178 4.46 5.78 20.30
C PHE A 178 3.00 5.89 19.84
N GLU A 179 2.03 5.82 20.75
CA GLU A 179 0.61 5.99 20.38
C GLU A 179 0.32 7.43 19.90
N LEU A 180 0.97 8.45 20.47
CA LEU A 180 0.91 9.81 19.95
C LEU A 180 1.50 9.89 18.54
N LYS A 181 2.64 9.23 18.29
CA LYS A 181 3.24 9.12 16.95
C LYS A 181 2.26 8.48 15.96
N VAL A 182 1.64 7.36 16.33
CA VAL A 182 0.62 6.68 15.52
C VAL A 182 -0.57 7.61 15.23
N LEU A 183 -1.07 8.33 16.24
CA LEU A 183 -2.16 9.30 16.07
C LEU A 183 -1.78 10.41 15.08
N CYS A 184 -0.59 10.99 15.24
CA CYS A 184 -0.08 12.03 14.34
C CYS A 184 0.07 11.50 12.90
N VAL A 185 0.56 10.27 12.72
CA VAL A 185 0.61 9.63 11.41
C VAL A 185 -0.79 9.50 10.80
N TRP A 186 -1.79 9.03 11.54
CA TRP A 186 -3.17 8.95 11.06
C TRP A 186 -3.74 10.32 10.69
N LEU A 187 -3.50 11.34 11.50
CA LEU A 187 -3.92 12.72 11.20
C LEU A 187 -3.26 13.22 9.91
N CYS A 188 -1.96 12.98 9.71
CA CYS A 188 -1.27 13.31 8.46
C CYS A 188 -1.87 12.57 7.26
N LEU A 189 -2.09 11.26 7.36
CA LEU A 189 -2.64 10.45 6.26
C LEU A 189 -4.07 10.85 5.88
N ILE A 190 -4.90 11.20 6.88
CA ILE A 190 -6.25 11.72 6.65
C ILE A 190 -6.18 13.11 6.03
N TRP A 191 -5.33 14.00 6.55
CA TRP A 191 -5.15 15.35 6.02
C TRP A 191 -4.70 15.34 4.57
N GLU A 192 -3.69 14.54 4.22
CA GLU A 192 -3.19 14.37 2.85
C GLU A 192 -4.34 13.96 1.92
N ARG A 193 -5.13 12.96 2.31
CA ARG A 193 -6.28 12.46 1.51
C ARG A 193 -7.41 13.50 1.40
N VAL A 194 -7.68 14.28 2.44
CA VAL A 194 -8.71 15.34 2.43
C VAL A 194 -8.25 16.55 1.60
N SER A 195 -6.98 16.95 1.70
CA SER A 195 -6.42 18.06 0.91
C SER A 195 -6.55 17.75 -0.57
N ILE A 196 -6.12 16.56 -0.98
CA ILE A 196 -6.23 16.09 -2.35
C ILE A 196 -7.70 16.09 -2.82
N ALA A 197 -8.62 15.56 -2.02
CA ALA A 197 -10.04 15.56 -2.38
C ALA A 197 -10.63 16.97 -2.58
N ARG A 198 -10.10 17.97 -1.87
CA ARG A 198 -10.49 19.39 -2.02
C ARG A 198 -9.85 20.04 -3.25
N ASP A 199 -8.60 19.73 -3.55
CA ASP A 199 -7.87 20.30 -4.69
C ASP A 199 -8.43 19.81 -6.04
N VAL A 200 -8.93 18.56 -6.09
CA VAL A 200 -9.72 18.04 -7.22
C VAL A 200 -11.00 18.87 -7.50
N GLY A 201 -11.53 19.61 -6.51
CA GLY A 201 -12.65 20.54 -6.68
C GLY A 201 -12.27 21.92 -7.21
N ASN A 202 -10.99 22.30 -7.16
CA ASN A 202 -10.49 23.64 -7.51
C ASN A 202 -9.61 23.67 -8.77
N GLY A 203 -9.54 22.57 -9.53
CA GLY A 203 -8.86 22.53 -10.82
C GLY A 203 -7.33 22.34 -10.77
N VAL A 204 -6.76 22.10 -9.59
CA VAL A 204 -5.36 21.66 -9.43
C VAL A 204 -5.40 20.20 -9.01
N GLN A 205 -5.18 19.29 -9.96
CA GLN A 205 -5.25 17.85 -9.72
C GLN A 205 -3.94 17.35 -9.10
N ASP A 206 -3.84 17.40 -7.78
CA ASP A 206 -2.89 16.56 -7.05
C ASP A 206 -3.56 15.21 -6.73
N SER A 207 -2.84 14.12 -6.98
CA SER A 207 -3.44 12.84 -7.35
C SER A 207 -3.79 11.95 -6.15
N ASN A 208 -5.00 11.37 -6.18
CA ASN A 208 -5.30 10.17 -5.41
C ASN A 208 -5.74 9.07 -6.38
N PHE A 209 -5.01 7.96 -6.40
CA PHE A 209 -5.39 6.71 -7.08
C PHE A 209 -6.85 6.31 -6.74
N THR A 210 -7.26 6.58 -5.51
CA THR A 210 -8.57 6.20 -4.95
C THR A 210 -9.73 7.09 -5.42
N VAL A 211 -9.52 8.41 -5.55
CA VAL A 211 -10.60 9.38 -5.83
C VAL A 211 -10.66 9.74 -7.31
N THR A 212 -9.52 9.81 -8.00
CA THR A 212 -9.48 10.06 -9.45
C THR A 212 -9.94 8.81 -10.21
N GLY A 213 -9.61 7.60 -9.73
CA GLY A 213 -10.19 6.35 -10.23
C GLY A 213 -11.71 6.28 -10.04
N ALA A 214 -12.23 6.80 -8.92
CA ALA A 214 -13.67 6.80 -8.65
C ALA A 214 -14.47 7.87 -9.43
N LYS A 215 -13.83 8.96 -9.88
CA LYS A 215 -14.49 10.03 -10.69
C LYS A 215 -14.33 9.84 -12.21
N SER A 216 -13.27 9.15 -12.66
CA SER A 216 -13.04 8.85 -14.09
C SER A 216 -13.85 7.65 -14.56
N VAL A 217 -14.27 6.79 -13.63
CA VAL A 217 -15.42 5.90 -13.79
C VAL A 217 -16.65 6.78 -13.61
N GLY A 218 -17.46 6.97 -14.65
CA GLY A 218 -18.54 7.95 -14.69
C GLY A 218 -19.56 7.89 -13.54
N ASP A 219 -20.52 8.82 -13.55
CA ASP A 219 -21.56 9.12 -12.53
C ASP A 219 -22.41 7.93 -11.98
N ASP A 220 -22.11 6.69 -12.38
CA ASP A 220 -22.80 5.44 -12.05
C ASP A 220 -22.07 4.53 -11.05
N LEU A 221 -20.93 4.93 -10.47
CA LEU A 221 -20.30 4.13 -9.41
C LEU A 221 -21.14 4.15 -8.13
N ASP A 222 -21.82 3.04 -7.83
CA ASP A 222 -22.38 2.80 -6.50
C ASP A 222 -21.22 2.64 -5.50
N VAL A 223 -20.97 3.69 -4.72
CA VAL A 223 -19.95 3.71 -3.66
C VAL A 223 -20.15 2.54 -2.68
N ALA A 224 -21.39 2.11 -2.45
CA ALA A 224 -21.68 0.95 -1.61
C ALA A 224 -21.18 -0.36 -2.25
N ALA A 225 -21.36 -0.51 -3.57
CA ALA A 225 -20.84 -1.64 -4.33
C ALA A 225 -19.30 -1.65 -4.35
N LEU A 226 -18.65 -0.51 -4.58
CA LEU A 226 -17.19 -0.39 -4.53
C LEU A 226 -16.62 -0.80 -3.16
N LEU A 227 -17.20 -0.27 -2.07
CA LEU A 227 -16.80 -0.68 -0.71
C LEU A 227 -17.04 -2.17 -0.47
N GLY A 228 -18.10 -2.74 -1.05
CA GLY A 228 -18.37 -4.18 -1.03
C GLY A 228 -17.26 -4.99 -1.70
N LEU A 229 -16.81 -4.56 -2.88
CA LEU A 229 -15.72 -5.19 -3.62
C LEU A 229 -14.38 -5.09 -2.87
N CYS A 230 -14.03 -3.90 -2.34
CA CYS A 230 -12.83 -3.71 -1.52
C CYS A 230 -12.81 -4.64 -0.30
N LEU A 231 -13.95 -4.79 0.39
CA LEU A 231 -14.07 -5.70 1.54
C LEU A 231 -13.87 -7.16 1.14
N ALA A 232 -14.53 -7.61 0.08
CA ALA A 232 -14.43 -8.98 -0.40
C ALA A 232 -13.01 -9.32 -0.86
N GLU A 233 -12.37 -8.40 -1.59
CA GLU A 233 -11.00 -8.57 -2.06
C GLU A 233 -9.99 -8.59 -0.91
N ASN A 234 -10.12 -7.66 0.04
CA ASN A 234 -9.27 -7.65 1.23
C ASN A 234 -9.39 -8.98 1.99
N ASP A 235 -10.61 -9.48 2.20
CA ASP A 235 -10.85 -10.75 2.89
C ASP A 235 -10.27 -11.94 2.08
N ARG A 236 -10.41 -11.94 0.74
CA ARG A 236 -9.82 -12.94 -0.18
C ARG A 236 -8.29 -12.97 -0.04
N ARG A 237 -7.62 -11.83 -0.22
CA ARG A 237 -6.14 -11.71 -0.13
C ARG A 237 -5.62 -12.15 1.23
N MET A 238 -6.28 -11.71 2.30
CA MET A 238 -5.88 -12.04 3.67
C MET A 238 -6.16 -13.50 4.06
N SER A 239 -7.04 -14.20 3.35
CA SER A 239 -7.42 -15.59 3.68
C SER A 239 -6.34 -16.61 3.35
N ALA A 240 -5.43 -16.30 2.44
CA ALA A 240 -4.34 -17.18 2.02
C ALA A 240 -3.25 -17.38 3.10
N TYR A 241 -3.15 -16.44 4.05
CA TYR A 241 -2.08 -16.45 5.05
C TYR A 241 -2.48 -17.13 6.37
N ASP A 242 -1.49 -17.49 7.19
CA ASP A 242 -1.71 -18.12 8.50
C ASP A 242 -2.70 -17.33 9.38
N ARG A 243 -3.74 -18.00 9.87
CA ARG A 243 -4.82 -17.40 10.68
C ARG A 243 -4.36 -16.89 12.05
N ARG A 244 -3.18 -17.32 12.51
CA ARG A 244 -2.57 -16.86 13.77
C ARG A 244 -2.03 -15.44 13.67
N LEU A 245 -1.77 -14.95 12.46
CA LEU A 245 -1.34 -13.58 12.20
C LEU A 245 -2.52 -12.60 12.31
N LEU A 246 -2.26 -11.42 12.84
CA LEU A 246 -3.22 -10.32 12.86
C LEU A 246 -3.51 -9.85 11.44
N ARG A 247 -4.70 -9.28 11.22
CA ARG A 247 -5.14 -8.71 9.94
C ARG A 247 -5.36 -7.20 10.06
N PRO A 248 -5.18 -6.42 8.99
CA PRO A 248 -5.57 -5.01 8.98
C PRO A 248 -7.08 -4.89 9.21
N ARG A 249 -7.47 -4.21 10.30
CA ARG A 249 -8.88 -4.09 10.70
C ARG A 249 -9.42 -2.67 10.68
N ALA A 250 -8.57 -1.65 10.79
CA ALA A 250 -9.02 -0.26 10.91
C ALA A 250 -9.83 0.20 9.69
N VAL A 251 -9.24 0.13 8.49
CA VAL A 251 -9.91 0.55 7.24
C VAL A 251 -11.11 -0.35 6.90
N PRO A 252 -11.02 -1.70 6.96
CA PRO A 252 -12.19 -2.55 6.75
C PRO A 252 -13.33 -2.31 7.75
N ALA A 253 -13.03 -1.99 9.02
CA ALA A 253 -14.06 -1.68 10.00
C ALA A 253 -14.78 -0.36 9.69
N LEU A 254 -14.03 0.68 9.30
CA LEU A 254 -14.60 1.96 8.87
C LEU A 254 -15.44 1.79 7.60
N ALA A 255 -14.97 1.02 6.62
CA ALA A 255 -15.72 0.72 5.40
C ALA A 255 -17.02 -0.05 5.69
N ARG A 256 -16.99 -1.06 6.57
CA ARG A 256 -18.20 -1.78 7.03
C ARG A 256 -19.18 -0.85 7.76
N LEU A 257 -18.67 0.07 8.58
CA LEU A 257 -19.48 1.07 9.27
C LEU A 257 -20.14 2.03 8.27
N ALA A 258 -19.37 2.58 7.33
CA ALA A 258 -19.88 3.48 6.28
C ALA A 258 -20.94 2.78 5.42
N ARG A 259 -20.69 1.54 5.01
CA ARG A 259 -21.64 0.72 4.22
C ARG A 259 -22.97 0.52 4.95
N ARG A 260 -22.99 0.46 6.29
CA ARG A 260 -24.24 0.33 7.07
C ARG A 260 -25.16 1.55 6.93
N PHE A 261 -24.60 2.72 6.59
CA PHE A 261 -25.35 3.97 6.42
C PHE A 261 -25.60 4.31 4.94
N MET A 262 -25.06 3.54 4.00
CA MET A 262 -25.29 3.70 2.56
C MET A 262 -26.51 2.87 2.12
N ARG A 263 -27.46 3.51 1.42
CA ARG A 263 -28.53 2.79 0.73
C ARG A 263 -28.01 2.29 -0.62
N PRO A 264 -28.30 1.05 -1.04
CA PRO A 264 -28.06 0.64 -2.41
C PRO A 264 -28.83 1.59 -3.34
N LYS A 265 -28.20 2.08 -4.41
CA LYS A 265 -28.96 2.65 -5.54
C LYS A 265 -29.85 1.51 -6.07
N ALA A 266 -31.16 1.76 -6.13
CA ALA A 266 -32.16 0.84 -6.66
C ALA A 266 -32.01 0.67 -8.17
#